data_AF-E2Z9Q5-F1
#
_entry.id   AF-E2Z9Q5-F1
#
_cell.length_a   1.000
_cell.length_b   1.000
_cell.length_c   1.000
_cell.angle_alpha   90.00
_cell.angle_beta   90.00
_cell.angle_gamma   90.00
#
_symmetry.space_group_name_H-M   'P 1'
#
loop_
_entity.id
_entity.type
_entity.pdbx_description
1 polymer ?
#
loop_
_entity_poly.entity_id
_entity_poly.type
_entity_poly.pdbx_seq_one_letter_code
_entity_poly.pdbx_strand_id
1 'polypeptide(L)'
;LAYTADNGTGGTTSLSQGLTFKDGTLTTATAGANGTITYDVKKGTLANTGGTVSVTGNDGVATAQNVADMINNATTSVSTLNIADGGTGTGSVNLKNQTLKVTGSNGLTTTASGQAIDVALDATTKNKIDNAADKDLSNLSTTGTQKIKDAAAFKVKANGDAGDDVKGGDEVNFKDG
;
A
#
# COMPACT_ATOMS: atom_id res chain seq x y z
N LEU A 1 -68.25 2.59 16.37
CA LEU A 1 -67.48 1.65 15.55
C LEU A 1 -66.41 1.00 16.42
N ALA A 2 -66.38 -0.34 16.46
CA ALA A 2 -65.28 -1.08 17.06
C ALA A 2 -64.22 -1.39 15.99
N TYR A 3 -62.95 -1.39 16.35
CA TYR A 3 -61.84 -1.72 15.46
C TYR A 3 -60.70 -2.37 16.25
N THR A 4 -59.87 -3.17 15.59
CA THR A 4 -58.74 -3.86 16.21
C THR A 4 -57.59 -3.89 15.20
N ALA A 5 -56.39 -3.51 15.62
CA ALA A 5 -55.19 -3.71 14.80
C ALA A 5 -54.83 -5.21 14.77
N ASP A 6 -54.14 -5.68 13.72
CA ASP A 6 -53.69 -7.08 13.67
C ASP A 6 -52.83 -7.41 14.89
N ASN A 7 -53.21 -8.45 15.64
CA ASN A 7 -52.63 -8.84 16.93
C ASN A 7 -52.67 -7.75 18.03
N GLY A 8 -53.52 -6.73 17.91
CA GLY A 8 -53.66 -5.64 18.87
C GLY A 8 -54.84 -5.78 19.83
N THR A 9 -54.91 -4.86 20.82
CA THR A 9 -56.09 -4.72 21.67
C THR A 9 -57.19 -3.95 20.94
N GLY A 10 -58.44 -4.42 21.03
CA GLY A 10 -59.59 -3.77 20.40
C GLY A 10 -59.90 -2.40 21.01
N GLY A 11 -60.36 -1.47 20.17
CA GLY A 11 -60.78 -0.12 20.55
C GLY A 11 -62.16 0.24 19.99
N THR A 12 -62.73 1.32 20.50
CA THR A 12 -64.01 1.87 20.03
C THR A 12 -63.90 3.36 19.75
N THR A 13 -64.51 3.82 18.67
CA THR A 13 -64.68 5.24 18.32
C THR A 13 -66.13 5.52 17.90
N SER A 14 -66.54 6.78 17.83
CA SER A 14 -67.85 7.17 17.27
C SER A 14 -67.68 7.89 15.93
N LEU A 15 -68.71 7.85 15.08
CA LEU A 15 -68.69 8.55 13.79
C LEU A 15 -68.48 10.07 13.97
N SER A 16 -69.01 10.64 15.06
CA SER A 16 -68.87 12.07 15.37
C SER A 16 -67.44 12.49 15.71
N GLN A 17 -66.60 11.57 16.19
CA GLN A 17 -65.20 11.85 16.53
C GLN A 17 -64.26 11.71 15.33
N GLY A 18 -64.72 11.09 14.23
CA GLY A 18 -63.90 10.77 13.06
C GLY A 18 -62.88 9.65 13.31
N LEU A 19 -62.19 9.23 12.25
CA LEU A 19 -61.03 8.34 12.31
C LEU A 19 -59.76 9.17 12.14
N THR A 20 -58.88 9.13 13.14
CA THR A 20 -57.58 9.82 13.06
C THR A 20 -56.49 8.79 12.76
N PHE A 21 -55.77 8.98 11.66
CA PHE A 21 -54.59 8.20 11.31
C PHE A 21 -53.35 9.00 11.72
N LYS A 22 -52.45 8.36 12.48
CA LYS A 22 -51.26 9.01 13.03
C LYS A 22 -50.02 8.57 12.25
N ASP A 23 -49.06 9.48 12.15
CA ASP A 23 -47.71 9.16 11.73
C ASP A 23 -47.09 8.14 12.69
N GLY A 24 -46.39 7.16 12.11
CA GLY A 24 -45.50 6.29 12.88
C GLY A 24 -44.10 6.91 13.02
N THR A 25 -43.19 6.16 13.64
CA THR A 25 -41.78 6.57 13.73
C THR A 25 -41.20 6.85 12.34
N LEU A 26 -41.39 5.91 11.40
CA LEU A 26 -40.84 5.96 10.04
C LEU A 26 -41.90 6.09 8.94
N THR A 27 -43.16 6.35 9.30
CA THR A 27 -44.25 6.50 8.33
C THR A 27 -45.03 7.79 8.55
N THR A 28 -45.61 8.31 7.48
CA THR A 28 -46.51 9.46 7.52
C THR A 28 -47.85 9.07 6.92
N ALA A 29 -48.92 9.39 7.62
CA ALA A 29 -50.28 9.09 7.20
C ALA A 29 -50.89 10.31 6.49
N THR A 30 -51.36 10.11 5.26
CA THR A 30 -52.00 11.16 4.47
C THR A 30 -53.41 10.76 4.10
N ALA A 31 -54.39 11.60 4.47
CA ALA A 31 -55.77 11.43 4.06
C ALA A 31 -56.03 12.04 2.69
N GLY A 32 -56.63 11.26 1.79
CA GLY A 32 -57.03 11.68 0.45
C GLY A 32 -58.55 11.78 0.29
N ALA A 33 -58.99 12.06 -0.94
CA ALA A 33 -60.40 12.08 -1.29
C ALA A 33 -61.06 10.71 -1.05
N ASN A 34 -62.39 10.72 -0.86
CA ASN A 34 -63.22 9.54 -0.70
C ASN A 34 -62.77 8.56 0.41
N GLY A 35 -62.12 9.08 1.46
CA GLY A 35 -61.70 8.26 2.60
C GLY A 35 -60.47 7.38 2.36
N THR A 36 -59.72 7.62 1.29
CA THR A 36 -58.43 6.94 1.04
C THR A 36 -57.38 7.40 2.06
N ILE A 37 -56.57 6.47 2.56
CA ILE A 37 -55.46 6.76 3.46
C ILE A 37 -54.21 6.12 2.88
N THR A 38 -53.16 6.91 2.68
CA THR A 38 -51.85 6.45 2.23
C THR A 38 -50.85 6.53 3.37
N TYR A 39 -49.98 5.54 3.47
CA TYR A 39 -48.81 5.58 4.34
C TYR A 39 -47.55 5.64 3.51
N ASP A 40 -46.86 6.77 3.59
CA ASP A 40 -45.53 6.93 3.00
C ASP A 40 -44.47 6.57 4.03
N VAL A 41 -43.34 6.03 3.56
CA VAL A 41 -42.16 5.81 4.39
C VAL A 41 -41.26 7.03 4.38
N LYS A 42 -40.80 7.46 5.56
CA LYS A 42 -39.77 8.48 5.70
C LYS A 42 -38.46 7.89 5.20
N LYS A 43 -37.96 8.40 4.07
CA LYS A 43 -36.72 7.91 3.46
C LYS A 43 -35.52 8.59 4.11
N GLY A 44 -34.52 7.79 4.47
CA GLY A 44 -33.24 8.26 4.96
C GLY A 44 -32.23 8.31 3.81
N THR A 45 -31.29 9.25 3.89
CA THR A 45 -30.15 9.30 2.95
C THR A 45 -28.90 8.81 3.67
N LEU A 46 -28.18 7.90 3.04
CA LEU A 46 -26.86 7.48 3.49
C LEU A 46 -25.80 8.31 2.75
N ALA A 47 -24.73 8.69 3.44
CA ALA A 47 -23.57 9.34 2.86
C ALA A 47 -22.29 8.56 3.17
N ASN A 48 -21.35 8.55 2.23
CA ASN A 48 -20.01 8.03 2.45
C ASN A 48 -19.02 9.18 2.45
N THR A 49 -18.32 9.37 3.55
CA THR A 49 -17.20 10.32 3.61
C THR A 49 -15.96 9.58 4.05
N GLY A 50 -14.98 9.46 3.15
CA GLY A 50 -13.68 8.85 3.46
C GLY A 50 -13.75 7.38 3.92
N GLY A 51 -14.73 6.61 3.42
CA GLY A 51 -14.93 5.20 3.79
C GLY A 51 -15.84 4.97 4.98
N THR A 52 -16.32 6.03 5.66
CA THR A 52 -17.30 5.92 6.74
C THR A 52 -18.71 6.21 6.21
N VAL A 53 -19.64 5.29 6.47
CA VAL A 53 -21.06 5.46 6.13
C VAL A 53 -21.80 6.11 7.29
N SER A 54 -22.55 7.16 7.01
CA SER A 54 -23.41 7.85 7.98
C SER A 54 -24.80 8.12 7.40
N VAL A 55 -25.76 8.42 8.28
CA VAL A 55 -27.07 8.96 7.90
C VAL A 55 -26.97 10.48 7.83
N THR A 56 -27.51 11.08 6.78
CA THR A 56 -27.64 12.54 6.68
C THR A 56 -29.07 12.96 7.01
N GLY A 57 -29.22 13.88 7.97
CA GLY A 57 -30.52 14.35 8.46
C GLY A 57 -31.12 13.43 9.53
N ASN A 58 -32.43 13.23 9.46
CA ASN A 58 -33.17 12.37 10.39
C ASN A 58 -33.12 10.89 9.97
N ASP A 59 -33.32 10.01 10.94
CA ASP A 59 -33.49 8.57 10.71
C ASP A 59 -34.61 8.29 9.70
N GLY A 60 -34.38 7.33 8.82
CA GLY A 60 -35.28 6.98 7.75
C GLY A 60 -34.94 5.62 7.13
N VAL A 61 -35.83 5.13 6.29
CA VAL A 61 -35.64 3.88 5.54
C VAL A 61 -34.73 4.15 4.33
N ALA A 62 -33.62 3.42 4.22
CA ALA A 62 -32.77 3.48 3.04
C ALA A 62 -33.46 2.76 1.87
N THR A 63 -33.39 3.35 0.66
CA THR A 63 -33.83 2.66 -0.55
C THR A 63 -32.77 1.68 -1.06
N ALA A 64 -33.17 0.70 -1.87
CA ALA A 64 -32.22 -0.21 -2.52
C ALA A 64 -31.17 0.55 -3.35
N GLN A 65 -31.57 1.64 -4.01
CA GLN A 65 -30.64 2.51 -4.74
C GLN A 65 -29.63 3.17 -3.78
N ASN A 66 -30.09 3.74 -2.65
CA ASN A 66 -29.18 4.32 -1.66
C ASN A 66 -28.17 3.29 -1.15
N VAL A 67 -28.60 2.06 -0.87
CA VAL A 67 -27.70 1.00 -0.42
C VAL A 67 -26.70 0.60 -1.51
N ALA A 68 -27.15 0.44 -2.76
CA ALA A 68 -26.28 0.10 -3.89
C ALA A 68 -25.21 1.18 -4.14
N ASP A 69 -25.61 2.45 -4.16
CA ASP A 69 -24.69 3.57 -4.35
C ASP A 69 -23.62 3.61 -3.26
N MET A 70 -24.03 3.36 -2.01
CA MET A 70 -23.13 3.36 -0.86
C MET A 70 -22.10 2.24 -0.90
N ILE A 71 -22.51 1.02 -1.28
CA ILE A 71 -21.60 -0.13 -1.44
C ILE A 71 -20.60 0.14 -2.58
N ASN A 72 -21.08 0.64 -3.71
CA ASN A 72 -20.23 0.96 -4.86
C ASN A 72 -19.24 2.09 -4.54
N ASN A 73 -19.67 3.10 -3.80
CA ASN A 73 -18.80 4.21 -3.40
C ASN A 73 -17.78 3.80 -2.33
N ALA A 74 -18.18 3.00 -1.33
CA ALA A 74 -17.28 2.50 -0.28
C ALA A 74 -16.09 1.71 -0.84
N THR A 75 -16.34 0.92 -1.88
CA THR A 75 -15.28 0.18 -2.58
C THR A 75 -14.28 1.12 -3.27
N THR A 76 -14.71 2.33 -3.68
CA THR A 76 -13.90 3.33 -4.41
C THR A 76 -12.96 4.14 -3.53
N SER A 77 -13.37 4.48 -2.31
CA SER A 77 -12.59 5.39 -1.47
C SER A 77 -11.34 4.74 -0.84
N VAL A 78 -11.30 3.42 -0.69
CA VAL A 78 -10.21 2.70 0.01
C VAL A 78 -9.16 2.12 -0.93
N SER A 79 -9.32 2.27 -2.25
CA SER A 79 -8.53 1.52 -3.22
C SER A 79 -7.36 2.29 -3.82
N THR A 80 -7.12 3.54 -3.46
CA THR A 80 -6.03 4.32 -4.06
C THR A 80 -4.84 4.38 -3.12
N LEU A 81 -3.71 3.83 -3.55
CA LEU A 81 -2.41 4.07 -2.93
C LEU A 81 -1.77 5.29 -3.60
N ASN A 82 -1.71 6.41 -2.89
CA ASN A 82 -0.98 7.59 -3.36
C ASN A 82 0.53 7.39 -3.13
N ILE A 83 1.34 7.76 -4.12
CA ILE A 83 2.79 7.59 -4.12
C ILE A 83 3.42 8.95 -4.42
N ALA A 84 4.47 9.30 -3.68
CA ALA A 84 5.29 10.45 -3.97
C ALA A 84 6.76 10.02 -3.93
N ASP A 85 7.59 10.62 -4.79
CA ASP A 85 9.03 10.58 -4.58
C ASP A 85 9.46 11.63 -3.52
N GLY A 86 10.71 11.57 -3.06
CA GLY A 86 11.24 12.54 -2.09
C GLY A 86 11.36 13.98 -2.62
N GLY A 87 10.86 14.26 -3.83
CA GLY A 87 10.82 15.56 -4.48
C GLY A 87 9.38 16.01 -4.79
N THR A 88 9.09 16.32 -6.05
CA THR A 88 7.77 16.80 -6.49
C THR A 88 6.99 15.78 -7.32
N GLY A 89 7.58 14.62 -7.61
CA GLY A 89 6.91 13.57 -8.37
C GLY A 89 5.80 12.94 -7.55
N THR A 90 4.58 12.93 -8.10
CA THR A 90 3.42 12.28 -7.48
C THR A 90 2.76 11.34 -8.47
N GLY A 91 2.14 10.29 -7.94
CA GLY A 91 1.40 9.29 -8.70
C GLY A 91 0.44 8.53 -7.80
N SER A 92 -0.29 7.59 -8.37
CA SER A 92 -1.17 6.72 -7.60
C SER A 92 -1.37 5.38 -8.29
N VAL A 93 -1.69 4.37 -7.49
CA VAL A 93 -2.12 3.06 -7.96
C VAL A 93 -3.55 2.83 -7.48
N ASN A 94 -4.48 2.64 -8.43
CA ASN A 94 -5.83 2.23 -8.11
C ASN A 94 -5.88 0.71 -7.94
N LEU A 95 -5.78 0.24 -6.70
CA LEU A 95 -5.75 -1.17 -6.30
C LEU A 95 -7.01 -1.96 -6.68
N LYS A 96 -8.08 -1.34 -7.19
CA LYS A 96 -9.22 -2.09 -7.75
C LYS A 96 -8.86 -2.86 -9.00
N ASN A 97 -8.06 -2.25 -9.86
CA ASN A 97 -7.82 -2.73 -11.22
C ASN A 97 -6.37 -2.58 -11.67
N GLN A 98 -5.52 -1.98 -10.85
CA GLN A 98 -4.08 -1.89 -11.07
C GLN A 98 -3.33 -2.71 -10.03
N THR A 99 -2.12 -3.10 -10.37
CA THR A 99 -1.17 -3.73 -9.46
C THR A 99 -0.04 -2.76 -9.21
N LEU A 100 0.39 -2.61 -7.95
CA LEU A 100 1.65 -1.95 -7.64
C LEU A 100 2.79 -2.86 -8.11
N LYS A 101 3.33 -2.60 -9.29
CA LYS A 101 4.47 -3.34 -9.84
C LYS A 101 5.77 -2.70 -9.36
N VAL A 102 6.56 -3.42 -8.59
CA VAL A 102 7.90 -3.01 -8.16
C VAL A 102 8.93 -3.91 -8.83
N THR A 103 9.73 -3.36 -9.74
CA THR A 103 10.73 -4.11 -10.52
C THR A 103 12.13 -3.84 -10.01
N GLY A 104 12.91 -4.90 -9.80
CA GLY A 104 14.36 -4.82 -9.72
C GLY A 104 14.97 -4.73 -11.12
N SER A 105 15.85 -3.75 -11.33
CA SER A 105 16.66 -3.54 -12.53
C SER A 105 17.96 -2.84 -12.13
N ASN A 106 18.98 -2.87 -13.00
CA ASN A 106 20.24 -2.13 -12.83
C ASN A 106 20.94 -2.35 -11.47
N GLY A 107 21.09 -3.61 -11.05
CA GLY A 107 21.78 -3.93 -9.80
C GLY A 107 20.87 -4.25 -8.63
N LEU A 108 19.55 -4.21 -8.81
CA LEU A 108 18.56 -4.50 -7.78
C LEU A 108 17.70 -5.72 -8.15
N THR A 109 17.30 -6.47 -7.12
CA THR A 109 16.26 -7.50 -7.16
C THR A 109 15.11 -7.10 -6.25
N THR A 110 13.90 -7.52 -6.60
CA THR A 110 12.70 -7.30 -5.79
C THR A 110 11.98 -8.62 -5.58
N THR A 111 11.56 -8.91 -4.36
CA THR A 111 10.76 -10.09 -4.02
C THR A 111 9.55 -9.66 -3.21
N ALA A 112 8.35 -10.03 -3.68
CA ALA A 112 7.12 -9.83 -2.92
C ALA A 112 6.81 -11.10 -2.12
N SER A 113 6.62 -10.96 -0.81
CA SER A 113 6.27 -12.07 0.09
C SER A 113 5.27 -11.60 1.14
N GLY A 114 4.06 -12.16 1.09
CA GLY A 114 2.96 -11.71 1.96
C GLY A 114 2.65 -10.23 1.77
N GLN A 115 2.82 -9.45 2.83
CA GLN A 115 2.60 -7.99 2.85
C GLN A 115 3.90 -7.18 2.74
N ALA A 116 5.03 -7.83 2.47
CA ALA A 116 6.34 -7.20 2.34
C ALA A 116 6.84 -7.22 0.90
N ILE A 117 7.65 -6.21 0.56
CA ILE A 117 8.44 -6.15 -0.66
C ILE A 117 9.89 -5.96 -0.24
N ASP A 118 10.69 -7.00 -0.45
CA ASP A 118 12.13 -6.94 -0.22
C ASP A 118 12.79 -6.35 -1.46
N VAL A 119 13.67 -5.37 -1.26
CA VAL A 119 14.50 -4.77 -2.29
C VAL A 119 15.96 -4.96 -1.90
N ALA A 120 16.73 -5.64 -2.74
CA ALA A 120 18.12 -6.00 -2.44
C ALA A 120 19.03 -5.78 -3.64
N LEU A 121 20.34 -5.69 -3.42
CA LEU A 121 21.31 -5.75 -4.50
C LEU A 121 21.26 -7.12 -5.18
N ASP A 122 21.38 -7.15 -6.50
CA ASP A 122 21.55 -8.40 -7.22
C ASP A 122 22.92 -9.03 -6.93
N ALA A 123 23.03 -10.34 -7.17
CA ALA A 123 24.25 -11.10 -6.86
C ALA A 123 25.48 -10.57 -7.64
N THR A 124 25.29 -10.12 -8.87
CA THR A 124 26.39 -9.62 -9.71
C THR A 124 26.96 -8.33 -9.14
N THR A 125 26.09 -7.41 -8.73
CA THR A 125 26.42 -6.10 -8.17
C THR A 125 27.01 -6.27 -6.79
N LYS A 126 26.42 -7.15 -5.96
CA LYS A 126 26.98 -7.52 -4.67
C LYS A 126 28.41 -8.07 -4.84
N ASN A 127 28.63 -9.00 -5.77
CA ASN A 127 29.96 -9.55 -6.03
C ASN A 127 30.96 -8.50 -6.51
N LYS A 128 30.55 -7.53 -7.33
CA LYS A 128 31.42 -6.42 -7.75
C LYS A 128 31.83 -5.55 -6.56
N ILE A 129 30.88 -5.22 -5.68
CA ILE A 129 31.11 -4.40 -4.49
C ILE A 129 31.99 -5.15 -3.48
N ASP A 130 31.72 -6.43 -3.22
CA ASP A 130 32.49 -7.27 -2.30
C ASP A 130 33.97 -7.39 -2.72
N ASN A 131 34.28 -7.24 -4.01
CA ASN A 131 35.64 -7.29 -4.56
C ASN A 131 36.23 -5.91 -4.89
N ALA A 132 35.50 -4.83 -4.65
CA ALA A 132 35.99 -3.49 -4.97
C ALA A 132 37.09 -3.08 -4.00
N ALA A 133 38.25 -2.69 -4.53
CA ALA A 133 39.27 -2.04 -3.72
C ALA A 133 38.91 -0.56 -3.47
N ASP A 134 39.27 -0.05 -2.30
CA ASP A 134 39.18 1.36 -2.00
C ASP A 134 40.20 2.16 -2.80
N LYS A 135 40.03 3.49 -2.84
CA LYS A 135 40.88 4.37 -3.67
C LYS A 135 42.38 4.24 -3.36
N ASP A 136 42.73 3.92 -2.12
CA ASP A 136 44.11 3.77 -1.65
C ASP A 136 44.51 2.29 -1.41
N LEU A 137 43.65 1.34 -1.80
CA LEU A 137 43.87 -0.10 -1.64
C LEU A 137 44.00 -0.55 -0.17
N SER A 138 43.61 0.28 0.80
CA SER A 138 43.73 -0.04 2.23
C SER A 138 42.84 -1.21 2.66
N ASN A 139 41.79 -1.51 1.90
CA ASN A 139 40.87 -2.62 2.13
C ASN A 139 41.30 -3.95 1.47
N LEU A 140 42.46 -4.01 0.81
CA LEU A 140 42.95 -5.27 0.26
C LEU A 140 43.22 -6.27 1.37
N SER A 141 42.82 -7.52 1.14
CA SER A 141 43.24 -8.63 1.99
C SER A 141 44.74 -8.86 1.89
N THR A 142 45.32 -9.58 2.85
CA THR A 142 46.74 -9.98 2.81
C THR A 142 47.09 -10.69 1.50
N THR A 143 46.20 -11.55 1.00
CA THR A 143 46.33 -12.19 -0.32
C THR A 143 46.31 -11.17 -1.46
N GLY A 144 45.41 -10.19 -1.42
CA GLY A 144 45.34 -9.11 -2.42
C GLY A 144 46.61 -8.28 -2.46
N THR A 145 47.12 -7.86 -1.29
CA THR A 145 48.41 -7.15 -1.18
C THR A 145 49.57 -7.99 -1.74
N GLN A 146 49.60 -9.29 -1.44
CA GLN A 146 50.65 -10.18 -1.96
C GLN A 146 50.59 -10.31 -3.49
N LYS A 147 49.38 -10.40 -4.08
CA LYS A 147 49.23 -10.42 -5.55
C LYS A 147 49.81 -9.17 -6.21
N ILE A 148 49.67 -7.99 -5.60
CA ILE A 148 50.29 -6.76 -6.10
C ILE A 148 51.81 -6.82 -5.98
N LYS A 149 52.34 -7.26 -4.83
CA LYS A 149 53.79 -7.41 -4.61
C LYS A 149 54.43 -8.40 -5.59
N ASP A 150 53.75 -9.50 -5.86
CA ASP A 150 54.17 -10.52 -6.84
C ASP A 150 54.07 -9.97 -8.27
N ALA A 151 53.01 -9.24 -8.61
CA ALA A 151 52.85 -8.63 -9.94
C ALA A 151 53.87 -7.54 -10.23
N ALA A 152 54.34 -6.83 -9.19
CA ALA A 152 55.41 -5.84 -9.28
C ALA A 152 56.83 -6.44 -9.22
N ALA A 153 56.96 -7.77 -9.16
CA ALA A 153 58.25 -8.43 -9.03
C ALA A 153 59.11 -8.30 -10.30
N PHE A 154 60.42 -8.21 -10.13
CA PHE A 154 61.40 -8.18 -11.21
C PHE A 154 62.59 -9.10 -10.89
N LYS A 155 63.43 -9.41 -11.89
CA LYS A 155 64.63 -10.22 -11.70
C LYS A 155 65.89 -9.36 -11.61
N VAL A 156 66.76 -9.66 -10.66
CA VAL A 156 68.11 -9.07 -10.55
C VAL A 156 69.19 -10.14 -10.80
N LYS A 157 70.30 -9.76 -11.42
CA LYS A 157 71.47 -10.63 -11.67
C LYS A 157 72.74 -9.88 -11.37
N ALA A 158 73.70 -10.55 -10.75
CA ALA A 158 75.08 -10.07 -10.64
C ALA A 158 75.97 -10.87 -11.62
N ASN A 159 76.77 -10.18 -12.42
CA ASN A 159 77.91 -10.71 -13.19
C ASN A 159 77.80 -12.16 -13.73
N GLY A 160 76.72 -12.48 -14.46
CA GLY A 160 76.57 -13.77 -15.16
C GLY A 160 75.87 -14.88 -14.36
N ASP A 161 75.49 -14.63 -13.11
CA ASP A 161 74.76 -15.59 -12.27
C ASP A 161 73.30 -15.80 -12.72
N ALA A 162 72.68 -16.82 -12.14
CA ALA A 162 71.23 -17.01 -12.23
C ALA A 162 70.49 -15.80 -11.63
N GLY A 163 69.31 -15.48 -12.17
CA GLY A 163 68.56 -14.30 -11.73
C GLY A 163 67.62 -14.59 -10.59
N ASP A 164 67.74 -13.79 -9.54
CA ASP A 164 66.89 -13.83 -8.35
C ASP A 164 65.64 -12.97 -8.54
N ASP A 165 64.51 -13.43 -8.01
CA ASP A 165 63.28 -12.66 -7.99
C ASP A 165 63.28 -11.67 -6.83
N VAL A 166 63.06 -10.39 -7.12
CA VAL A 166 62.86 -9.32 -6.15
C VAL A 166 61.39 -8.92 -6.19
N LYS A 167 60.69 -9.05 -5.08
CA LYS A 167 59.26 -8.74 -4.92
C LYS A 167 59.04 -7.48 -4.10
N GLY A 168 57.82 -6.97 -4.10
CA GLY A 168 57.46 -5.80 -3.30
C GLY A 168 57.69 -6.01 -1.79
N GLY A 169 58.59 -5.22 -1.20
CA GLY A 169 58.98 -5.31 0.21
C GLY A 169 60.28 -6.05 0.47
N ASP A 170 60.89 -6.67 -0.54
CA ASP A 170 62.24 -7.21 -0.43
C ASP A 170 63.28 -6.08 -0.39
N GLU A 171 64.38 -6.31 0.33
CA GLU A 171 65.51 -5.40 0.40
C GLU A 171 66.65 -5.91 -0.49
N VAL A 172 67.16 -5.06 -1.38
CA VAL A 172 68.34 -5.38 -2.20
C VAL A 172 69.54 -4.64 -1.61
N ASN A 173 70.50 -5.40 -1.09
CA ASN A 173 71.71 -4.84 -0.47
C ASN A 173 72.95 -5.17 -1.29
N PHE A 174 73.68 -4.15 -1.73
CA PHE A 174 74.96 -4.29 -2.40
C PHE A 174 76.08 -4.04 -1.38
N LYS A 175 76.84 -5.07 -1.04
CA LYS A 175 78.00 -4.95 -0.14
C LYS A 175 79.27 -5.08 -0.98
N ASP A 176 80.03 -3.98 -1.03
CA ASP A 176 81.35 -3.85 -1.67
C ASP A 176 81.43 -4.24 -3.16
N GLY A 177 81.15 -3.27 -4.04
CA GLY A 177 81.17 -3.41 -5.50
C GLY A 177 82.55 -3.29 -6.15
#